data_AF-A0A835WBS9-F1
#
_entry.id   AF-A0A835WBS9-F1
#
_cell.length_a   1.000
_cell.length_b   1.000
_cell.length_c   1.000
_cell.angle_alpha   90.00
_cell.angle_beta   90.00
_cell.angle_gamma   90.00
#
_symmetry.space_group_name_H-M   'P 1'
#
loop_
_entity.id
_entity.type
_entity.pdbx_description
1 polymer ?
#
loop_
_entity_poly.entity_id
_entity_poly.type
_entity_poly.pdbx_seq_one_letter_code
_entity_poly.pdbx_strand_id
1 'polypeptide(L)'
;MCQILGATLAVLVVLEGAFTVLGARQHIEERLIGWQGEQYSPFDQPVDSDVGDGSLWSADETARSAWIQTISWRPRAFIYHNFLSDAEVRHIIDLARGQMKRSQVVGSKEEGVVDDVRTSYGTFLKRNQDPVIAAVEKRLALWSALPVSHQEDMQVLRYGPTNKYGPHIDGLGRVATVLMYLVEPDHGGETAFVNSVWSHPELAGQAERANMSKCARGHVAYKPKRGDALLFFDTKPDYVSTDESSMHTGCPVVEGVKWNAVKWLHGTPFRPEDYEKALKEPYVPLPDPGVCTNLQDMCDTWAKQGECKNNPGYMVGDSDGMGNCRLACNDCEPCQEGDMACYERNRSSGGYLNLDESELKGV
;
A
#
# COMPACT_ATOMS: atom_id res chain seq x y z
N MET A 1 64.03 -50.74 -35.60
CA MET A 1 64.30 -50.28 -36.98
C MET A 1 62.97 -49.82 -37.58
N CYS A 2 62.91 -48.55 -37.98
CA CYS A 2 61.90 -47.83 -38.81
C CYS A 2 60.38 -48.03 -38.53
N GLN A 3 59.60 -47.00 -38.15
CA GLN A 3 59.05 -45.89 -38.98
C GLN A 3 58.11 -46.41 -40.11
N ILE A 4 56.89 -45.92 -40.39
CA ILE A 4 56.24 -44.60 -40.25
C ILE A 4 54.71 -44.72 -40.55
N LEU A 5 53.92 -43.88 -39.86
CA LEU A 5 52.62 -43.22 -40.14
C LEU A 5 51.57 -43.76 -41.15
N GLY A 6 50.30 -43.59 -40.75
CA GLY A 6 49.22 -43.22 -41.67
C GLY A 6 47.82 -43.56 -41.16
N ALA A 7 47.21 -42.67 -40.36
CA ALA A 7 45.82 -42.79 -39.92
C ALA A 7 44.84 -42.40 -41.05
N THR A 8 43.77 -43.16 -41.24
CA THR A 8 42.61 -42.73 -42.03
C THR A 8 41.31 -43.26 -41.39
N LEU A 9 40.34 -42.35 -41.28
CA LEU A 9 39.01 -42.45 -40.69
C LEU A 9 38.27 -43.77 -40.99
N ALA A 10 37.67 -44.36 -39.94
CA ALA A 10 36.55 -45.28 -40.08
C ALA A 10 35.38 -44.78 -39.22
N VAL A 11 34.30 -44.42 -39.92
CA VAL A 11 32.96 -44.16 -39.37
C VAL A 11 32.43 -45.49 -38.81
N LEU A 12 32.01 -45.52 -37.54
CA LEU A 12 31.28 -46.64 -36.99
C LEU A 12 29.87 -46.20 -36.59
N VAL A 13 28.90 -46.75 -37.31
CA VAL A 13 27.48 -46.76 -36.99
C VAL A 13 27.26 -47.73 -35.82
N VAL A 14 26.58 -47.30 -34.76
CA VAL A 14 25.93 -48.20 -33.80
C VAL A 14 24.48 -47.79 -33.63
N LEU A 15 23.64 -48.80 -33.80
CA LEU A 15 22.18 -48.79 -33.84
C LEU A 15 21.52 -48.47 -32.49
N GLU A 16 20.31 -47.97 -32.64
CA GLU A 16 19.33 -47.55 -31.64
C GLU A 16 18.97 -48.62 -30.61
N GLY A 17 18.86 -48.19 -29.35
CA GLY A 17 18.11 -48.86 -28.30
C GLY A 17 17.21 -47.82 -27.62
N ALA A 18 15.91 -47.88 -27.93
CA ALA A 18 14.90 -46.97 -27.41
C ALA A 18 14.61 -47.27 -25.92
N PHE A 19 14.86 -46.29 -25.05
CA PHE A 19 14.18 -46.13 -23.77
C PHE A 19 13.61 -44.71 -23.72
N THR A 20 12.31 -44.60 -23.98
CA THR A 20 11.51 -43.40 -23.79
C THR A 20 11.33 -43.15 -22.30
N VAL A 21 12.21 -42.33 -21.72
CA VAL A 21 11.85 -41.55 -20.52
C VAL A 21 11.18 -40.29 -21.04
N LEU A 22 9.85 -40.33 -21.15
CA LEU A 22 9.03 -39.12 -21.25
C LEU A 22 9.17 -38.38 -19.92
N GLY A 23 10.21 -37.56 -19.82
CA GLY A 23 10.30 -36.52 -18.81
C GLY A 23 9.16 -35.55 -19.07
N ALA A 24 8.12 -35.60 -18.24
CA ALA A 24 7.14 -34.54 -18.12
C ALA A 24 7.82 -33.31 -17.52
N ARG A 25 8.62 -32.63 -18.34
CA ARG A 25 9.04 -31.24 -18.12
C ARG A 25 7.97 -30.39 -18.76
N GLN A 26 6.78 -30.34 -18.14
CA GLN A 26 5.80 -29.35 -18.52
C GLN A 26 6.40 -28.00 -18.13
N HIS A 27 6.63 -27.22 -19.17
CA HIS A 27 7.12 -25.86 -19.12
C HIS A 27 6.23 -25.04 -18.18
N ILE A 28 6.72 -24.77 -16.97
CA ILE A 28 6.34 -23.56 -16.27
C ILE A 28 7.04 -22.45 -17.04
N GLU A 29 6.43 -21.97 -18.12
CA GLU A 29 6.76 -20.64 -18.62
C GLU A 29 6.53 -19.68 -17.45
N GLU A 30 7.55 -18.90 -17.14
CA GLU A 30 7.40 -17.71 -16.30
C GLU A 30 6.38 -16.79 -16.98
N ARG A 31 5.10 -16.99 -16.67
CA ARG A 31 4.02 -16.06 -17.00
C ARG A 31 4.29 -14.78 -16.21
N LEU A 32 5.11 -13.91 -16.76
CA LEU A 32 5.25 -12.54 -16.31
C LEU A 32 3.95 -11.81 -16.67
N ILE A 33 3.06 -11.73 -15.70
CA ILE A 33 1.74 -11.12 -15.85
C ILE A 33 1.92 -9.64 -16.22
N GLY A 34 1.40 -9.24 -17.39
CA GLY A 34 1.26 -7.83 -17.79
C GLY A 34 2.41 -7.21 -18.62
N TRP A 35 3.48 -7.94 -18.94
CA TRP A 35 4.62 -7.35 -19.68
C TRP A 35 4.38 -7.20 -21.20
N GLN A 36 3.52 -8.01 -21.81
CA GLN A 36 3.23 -7.95 -23.27
C GLN A 36 1.85 -7.36 -23.62
N GLY A 37 1.18 -6.70 -22.67
CA GLY A 37 -0.14 -6.13 -22.95
C GLY A 37 -1.24 -7.18 -23.16
N GLU A 38 -1.04 -8.41 -22.70
CA GLU A 38 -2.10 -9.40 -22.56
C GLU A 38 -3.17 -8.81 -21.64
N GLN A 39 -4.34 -8.51 -22.21
CA GLN A 39 -5.54 -8.31 -21.42
C GLN A 39 -5.92 -9.69 -20.88
N TYR A 40 -5.66 -9.96 -19.60
CA TYR A 40 -6.28 -11.11 -18.97
C TYR A 40 -7.80 -10.90 -18.99
N SER A 41 -8.51 -11.62 -19.86
CA SER A 41 -9.97 -11.66 -19.92
C SER A 41 -10.43 -12.84 -19.05
N PRO A 42 -10.97 -12.61 -17.84
CA PRO A 42 -11.45 -13.69 -16.97
C PRO A 42 -12.69 -14.41 -17.52
N PHE A 43 -13.25 -13.97 -18.65
CA PHE A 43 -14.43 -14.61 -19.26
C PHE A 43 -14.08 -15.81 -20.14
N ASP A 44 -12.81 -16.04 -20.46
CA ASP A 44 -12.37 -17.06 -21.44
C ASP A 44 -11.55 -18.22 -20.84
N GLN A 45 -11.46 -18.37 -19.51
CA GLN A 45 -10.68 -19.46 -18.90
C GLN A 45 -11.55 -20.38 -18.03
N PRO A 46 -11.51 -21.72 -18.23
CA PRO A 46 -12.03 -22.67 -17.26
C PRO A 46 -11.24 -22.55 -15.96
N VAL A 47 -11.94 -22.58 -14.83
CA VAL A 47 -11.34 -22.57 -13.50
C VAL A 47 -10.60 -23.89 -13.29
N ASP A 48 -9.26 -23.86 -13.32
CA ASP A 48 -8.43 -25.00 -12.94
C ASP A 48 -8.16 -24.92 -11.43
N SER A 49 -8.62 -25.92 -10.69
CA SER A 49 -8.70 -25.95 -9.23
C SER A 49 -7.53 -26.68 -8.55
N ASP A 50 -6.32 -26.67 -9.13
CA ASP A 50 -5.19 -27.39 -8.54
C ASP A 50 -3.87 -26.60 -8.64
N VAL A 51 -3.59 -25.81 -7.61
CA VAL A 51 -2.20 -25.56 -7.16
C VAL A 51 -2.19 -25.61 -5.64
N GLY A 52 -1.87 -26.80 -5.12
CA GLY A 52 -1.54 -27.03 -3.73
C GLY A 52 -0.03 -27.23 -3.54
N ASP A 53 0.63 -26.22 -3.00
CA ASP A 53 1.59 -26.29 -1.89
C ASP A 53 1.56 -24.88 -1.24
N GLY A 54 1.71 -24.61 0.05
CA GLY A 54 2.33 -25.34 1.14
C GLY A 54 2.82 -24.36 2.22
N SER A 55 2.07 -23.28 2.50
CA SER A 55 2.15 -22.43 3.71
C SER A 55 1.00 -21.41 3.68
N LEU A 56 -0.14 -21.84 4.20
CA LEU A 56 -1.44 -21.18 4.20
C LEU A 56 -1.83 -20.89 5.65
N TRP A 57 -1.76 -19.63 6.09
CA TRP A 57 -2.66 -19.21 7.16
C TRP A 57 -4.03 -19.02 6.51
N SER A 58 -4.73 -20.16 6.44
CA SER A 58 -6.05 -20.45 5.88
C SER A 58 -6.27 -20.07 4.41
N ALA A 59 -6.24 -21.09 3.55
CA ALA A 59 -7.14 -21.12 2.41
C ALA A 59 -8.56 -21.08 2.98
N ASP A 60 -9.14 -19.89 3.07
CA ASP A 60 -10.57 -19.74 3.25
C ASP A 60 -11.24 -20.03 1.90
N GLU A 61 -12.29 -20.85 1.92
CA GLU A 61 -13.08 -21.25 0.74
C GLU A 61 -13.84 -20.07 0.08
N THR A 62 -13.55 -18.84 0.50
CA THR A 62 -14.11 -17.56 0.05
C THR A 62 -13.14 -16.75 -0.82
N ALA A 63 -11.88 -17.19 -0.98
CA ALA A 63 -10.86 -16.44 -1.71
C ALA A 63 -11.21 -16.29 -3.20
N ARG A 64 -11.70 -15.10 -3.59
CA ARG A 64 -11.93 -14.75 -4.99
C ARG A 64 -10.61 -14.81 -5.74
N SER A 65 -10.60 -15.47 -6.91
CA SER A 65 -9.40 -15.54 -7.75
C SER A 65 -8.85 -14.14 -8.03
N ALA A 66 -7.58 -13.94 -7.73
CA ALA A 66 -6.90 -12.68 -7.97
C ALA A 66 -6.55 -12.54 -9.46
N TRP A 67 -6.66 -11.34 -10.02
CA TRP A 67 -6.36 -11.09 -11.44
C TRP A 67 -6.02 -9.61 -11.68
N ILE A 68 -5.35 -9.32 -12.80
CA ILE A 68 -4.85 -7.97 -13.12
C ILE A 68 -5.59 -7.37 -14.32
N GLN A 69 -6.06 -6.14 -14.18
CA GLN A 69 -6.70 -5.34 -15.22
C GLN A 69 -5.84 -4.13 -15.60
N THR A 70 -5.51 -3.99 -16.89
CA THR A 70 -4.87 -2.78 -17.40
C THR A 70 -5.92 -1.71 -17.70
N ILE A 71 -5.94 -0.61 -16.94
CA ILE A 71 -6.91 0.49 -17.13
C ILE A 71 -6.35 1.63 -17.98
N SER A 72 -5.03 1.79 -18.03
CA SER A 72 -4.37 2.79 -18.86
C SER A 72 -2.91 2.45 -19.16
N TRP A 73 -2.43 2.95 -20.31
CA TRP A 73 -1.01 3.02 -20.66
C TRP A 73 -0.45 4.45 -20.57
N ARG A 74 -1.32 5.43 -20.35
CA ARG A 74 -0.99 6.85 -20.20
C ARG A 74 -1.92 7.45 -19.13
N PRO A 75 -1.58 7.33 -17.83
CA PRO A 75 -0.34 6.74 -17.32
C PRO A 75 -0.39 5.21 -17.35
N ARG A 76 0.75 4.55 -17.15
CA ARG A 76 0.74 3.11 -16.88
C ARG A 76 0.00 2.87 -15.56
N ALA A 77 -1.18 2.26 -15.64
CA ALA A 77 -2.04 2.04 -14.47
C ALA A 77 -2.75 0.68 -14.56
N PHE A 78 -2.65 -0.09 -13.49
CA PHE A 78 -3.09 -1.48 -13.40
C PHE A 78 -3.82 -1.72 -12.09
N ILE A 79 -4.94 -2.44 -12.15
CA ILE A 79 -5.67 -2.90 -10.97
C ILE A 79 -5.32 -4.35 -10.72
N TYR A 80 -4.93 -4.68 -9.50
CA TYR A 80 -4.85 -6.04 -9.00
C TYR A 80 -6.10 -6.31 -8.15
N HIS A 81 -7.04 -7.06 -8.72
CA HIS A 81 -8.27 -7.44 -8.05
C HIS A 81 -8.03 -8.52 -7.00
N ASN A 82 -8.65 -8.38 -5.83
CA ASN A 82 -8.49 -9.27 -4.67
C ASN A 82 -7.02 -9.40 -4.22
N PHE A 83 -6.27 -8.28 -4.23
CA PHE A 83 -4.87 -8.23 -3.82
C PHE A 83 -4.68 -8.49 -2.31
N LEU A 84 -5.55 -7.92 -1.48
CA LEU A 84 -5.59 -8.16 -0.03
C LEU A 84 -6.77 -9.08 0.31
N SER A 85 -6.55 -9.99 1.24
CA SER A 85 -7.63 -10.68 1.95
C SER A 85 -8.35 -9.75 2.93
N ASP A 86 -9.59 -10.09 3.29
CA ASP A 86 -10.34 -9.32 4.31
C ASP A 86 -9.60 -9.31 5.67
N ALA A 87 -8.90 -10.39 6.03
CA ALA A 87 -8.07 -10.44 7.24
C ALA A 87 -6.88 -9.47 7.19
N GLU A 88 -6.19 -9.36 6.04
CA GLU A 88 -5.11 -8.38 5.86
C GLU A 88 -5.65 -6.95 5.90
N VAL A 89 -6.81 -6.71 5.28
CA VAL A 89 -7.49 -5.41 5.33
C VAL A 89 -7.78 -5.02 6.78
N ARG A 90 -8.43 -5.91 7.55
CA ARG A 90 -8.75 -5.65 8.96
C ARG A 90 -7.50 -5.39 9.79
N HIS A 91 -6.47 -6.21 9.60
CA HIS A 91 -5.20 -6.08 10.31
C HIS A 91 -4.54 -4.71 10.08
N ILE A 92 -4.49 -4.24 8.83
CA ILE A 92 -3.93 -2.92 8.51
C ILE A 92 -4.73 -1.80 9.20
N ILE A 93 -6.07 -1.90 9.22
CA ILE A 93 -6.93 -0.91 9.87
C ILE A 93 -6.69 -0.91 11.39
N ASP A 94 -6.60 -2.07 12.02
CA ASP A 94 -6.42 -2.20 13.47
C ASP A 94 -5.07 -1.66 13.95
N LEU A 95 -4.00 -1.83 13.16
CA LEU A 95 -2.71 -1.20 13.44
C LEU A 95 -2.78 0.33 13.33
N ALA A 96 -3.55 0.85 12.37
CA ALA A 96 -3.53 2.26 12.02
C ALA A 96 -4.50 3.13 12.84
N ARG A 97 -5.71 2.63 13.12
CA ARG A 97 -6.84 3.40 13.66
C ARG A 97 -6.52 4.22 14.90
N GLY A 98 -5.70 3.68 15.80
CA GLY A 98 -5.38 4.33 17.08
C GLY A 98 -4.50 5.55 16.91
N GLN A 99 -3.72 5.64 15.83
CA GLN A 99 -2.68 6.65 15.64
C GLN A 99 -3.02 7.66 14.53
N MET A 100 -4.29 7.73 14.10
CA MET A 100 -4.70 8.60 13.00
C MET A 100 -4.80 10.06 13.42
N LYS A 101 -4.07 10.94 12.74
CA LYS A 101 -4.17 12.41 12.88
C LYS A 101 -4.59 13.04 11.56
N ARG A 102 -4.97 14.33 11.58
CA ARG A 102 -5.25 15.08 10.36
C ARG A 102 -4.03 15.06 9.44
N SER A 103 -4.22 14.59 8.20
CA SER A 103 -3.11 14.44 7.24
C SER A 103 -2.52 15.79 6.83
N GLN A 104 -1.23 15.79 6.58
CA GLN A 104 -0.48 16.92 6.05
C GLN A 104 -0.10 16.71 4.57
N VAL A 105 0.25 17.81 3.90
CA VAL A 105 0.90 17.85 2.59
C VAL A 105 2.31 18.40 2.74
N VAL A 106 3.21 18.09 1.80
CA VAL A 106 4.55 18.69 1.78
C VAL A 106 4.43 20.13 1.30
N GLY A 107 4.71 21.09 2.18
CA GLY A 107 4.72 22.51 1.90
C GLY A 107 5.92 22.92 1.03
N SER A 108 5.93 24.19 0.63
CA SER A 108 6.98 24.77 -0.23
C SER A 108 8.40 24.75 0.36
N LYS A 109 8.53 24.45 1.66
CA LYS A 109 9.79 24.31 2.39
C LYS A 109 10.10 22.87 2.82
N GLU A 110 9.46 21.87 2.20
CA GLU A 110 9.59 20.45 2.55
C GLU A 110 9.06 20.08 3.95
N GLU A 111 8.32 20.99 4.60
CA GLU A 111 7.67 20.79 5.89
C GLU A 111 6.23 20.27 5.74
N GLY A 112 5.72 19.50 6.71
CA GLY A 112 4.32 19.05 6.71
C GLY A 112 3.36 20.19 7.05
N VAL A 113 2.40 20.47 6.16
CA VAL A 113 1.38 21.53 6.34
C VAL A 113 -0.02 20.93 6.25
N VAL A 114 -0.91 21.30 7.19
CA VAL A 114 -2.35 20.96 7.07
C VAL A 114 -2.97 21.90 6.04
N ASP A 115 -3.54 21.33 4.98
CA ASP A 115 -4.13 22.08 3.86
C ASP A 115 -5.54 21.54 3.53
N ASP A 116 -6.36 22.37 2.89
CA ASP A 116 -7.66 22.01 2.31
C ASP A 116 -7.53 21.19 1.02
N VAL A 117 -6.32 21.09 0.47
CA VAL A 117 -5.99 20.18 -0.63
C VAL A 117 -6.12 18.72 -0.19
N ARG A 118 -5.70 18.37 1.04
CA ARG A 118 -5.81 17.02 1.61
C ARG A 118 -6.50 17.06 2.97
N THR A 119 -7.72 16.53 2.99
CA THR A 119 -8.59 16.64 4.17
C THR A 119 -8.81 15.31 4.90
N SER A 120 -7.99 14.30 4.59
CA SER A 120 -8.01 12.98 5.24
C SER A 120 -7.43 13.00 6.65
N TYR A 121 -7.68 11.91 7.37
CA TYR A 121 -6.88 11.49 8.51
C TYR A 121 -5.90 10.40 8.06
N GLY A 122 -4.77 10.26 8.73
CA GLY A 122 -3.80 9.22 8.41
C GLY A 122 -2.73 8.97 9.44
N THR A 123 -2.00 7.89 9.22
CA THR A 123 -0.82 7.48 9.99
C THR A 123 0.10 6.64 9.11
N PHE A 124 1.26 6.26 9.63
CA PHE A 124 2.23 5.41 8.93
C PHE A 124 2.48 4.12 9.70
N LEU A 125 2.40 2.99 9.00
CA LEU A 125 2.88 1.70 9.47
C LEU A 125 4.31 1.50 8.97
N LYS A 126 5.20 1.08 9.88
CA LYS A 126 6.62 0.91 9.57
C LYS A 126 6.85 -0.24 8.62
N ARG A 127 7.90 -0.14 7.80
CA ARG A 127 8.36 -1.26 7.00
C ARG A 127 8.74 -2.44 7.88
N ASN A 128 8.36 -3.64 7.47
CA ASN A 128 8.58 -4.85 8.26
C ASN A 128 8.05 -4.75 9.71
N GLN A 129 7.01 -3.95 9.95
CA GLN A 129 6.45 -3.74 11.30
C GLN A 129 6.02 -5.06 11.95
N ASP A 130 5.40 -5.95 11.18
CA ASP A 130 5.03 -7.29 11.60
C ASP A 130 5.00 -8.26 10.40
N PRO A 131 4.80 -9.57 10.62
CA PRO A 131 4.79 -10.56 9.54
C PRO A 131 3.71 -10.36 8.48
N VAL A 132 2.56 -9.78 8.81
CA VAL A 132 1.45 -9.53 7.86
C VAL A 132 1.83 -8.37 6.95
N ILE A 133 2.31 -7.26 7.52
CA ILE A 133 2.81 -6.11 6.76
C ILE A 133 3.97 -6.54 5.86
N ALA A 134 4.93 -7.31 6.38
CA ALA A 134 6.06 -7.82 5.60
C ALA A 134 5.61 -8.72 4.42
N ALA A 135 4.54 -9.51 4.59
CA ALA A 135 3.99 -10.34 3.52
C ALA A 135 3.35 -9.49 2.41
N VAL A 136 2.58 -8.46 2.77
CA VAL A 136 2.01 -7.50 1.81
C VAL A 136 3.13 -6.77 1.05
N GLU A 137 4.17 -6.28 1.74
CA GLU A 137 5.32 -5.61 1.13
C GLU A 137 6.07 -6.48 0.11
N LYS A 138 6.26 -7.77 0.43
CA LYS A 138 6.83 -8.75 -0.51
C LYS A 138 5.94 -8.96 -1.74
N ARG A 139 4.62 -9.04 -1.55
CA ARG A 139 3.67 -9.18 -2.66
C ARG A 139 3.70 -7.96 -3.58
N LEU A 140 3.79 -6.75 -3.00
CA LEU A 140 3.98 -5.50 -3.75
C LEU A 140 5.30 -5.50 -4.54
N ALA A 141 6.38 -5.99 -3.93
CA ALA A 141 7.68 -6.06 -4.60
C ALA A 141 7.66 -7.00 -5.81
N LEU A 142 6.98 -8.15 -5.69
CA LEU A 142 6.81 -9.09 -6.79
C LEU A 142 5.99 -8.50 -7.93
N TRP A 143 4.90 -7.79 -7.63
CA TRP A 143 4.04 -7.21 -8.66
C TRP A 143 4.68 -6.00 -9.36
N SER A 144 5.32 -5.12 -8.61
CA SER A 144 5.93 -3.89 -9.14
C SER A 144 7.32 -4.10 -9.77
N ALA A 145 7.94 -5.27 -9.52
CA ALA A 145 9.34 -5.55 -9.80
C ALA A 145 10.33 -4.55 -9.14
N LEU A 146 9.91 -3.91 -8.03
CA LEU A 146 10.75 -3.02 -7.22
C LEU A 146 11.00 -3.66 -5.84
N PRO A 147 12.26 -3.75 -5.35
CA PRO A 147 12.57 -4.42 -4.10
C PRO A 147 11.87 -3.81 -2.87
N VAL A 148 11.67 -4.61 -1.81
CA VAL A 148 11.09 -4.14 -0.54
C VAL A 148 11.91 -3.00 0.08
N SER A 149 13.24 -3.01 -0.09
CA SER A 149 14.13 -1.95 0.39
C SER A 149 13.91 -0.59 -0.30
N HIS A 150 13.18 -0.54 -1.41
CA HIS A 150 12.86 0.69 -2.14
C HIS A 150 11.50 1.27 -1.75
N GLN A 151 10.75 0.57 -0.90
CA GLN A 151 9.43 1.04 -0.48
C GLN A 151 9.58 2.03 0.67
N GLU A 152 8.66 2.99 0.78
CA GLU A 152 8.49 3.82 1.98
C GLU A 152 7.69 3.09 3.08
N ASP A 153 7.52 3.70 4.25
CA ASP A 153 6.52 3.27 5.23
C ASP A 153 5.11 3.29 4.61
N MET A 154 4.23 2.37 5.02
CA MET A 154 2.87 2.29 4.47
C MET A 154 2.00 3.39 5.08
N GLN A 155 1.50 4.31 4.25
CA GLN A 155 0.61 5.37 4.72
C GLN A 155 -0.85 4.91 4.71
N VAL A 156 -1.49 4.82 5.86
CA VAL A 156 -2.92 4.46 5.97
C VAL A 156 -3.75 5.72 6.14
N LEU A 157 -4.85 5.82 5.40
CA LEU A 157 -5.67 7.02 5.27
C LEU A 157 -7.15 6.72 5.40
N ARG A 158 -7.86 7.67 5.99
CA ARG A 158 -9.32 7.68 6.12
C ARG A 158 -9.89 8.98 5.57
N TYR A 159 -10.87 8.84 4.67
CA TYR A 159 -11.65 9.92 4.09
C TYR A 159 -13.12 9.73 4.47
N GLY A 160 -13.70 10.69 5.19
CA GLY A 160 -15.14 10.77 5.41
C GLY A 160 -15.84 11.64 4.37
N PRO A 161 -17.16 11.84 4.50
CA PRO A 161 -17.92 12.70 3.59
C PRO A 161 -17.25 14.06 3.41
N THR A 162 -17.17 14.52 2.16
CA THR A 162 -16.48 15.73 1.66
C THR A 162 -14.95 15.68 1.67
N ASN A 163 -14.31 14.72 2.34
CA ASN A 163 -12.85 14.62 2.34
C ASN A 163 -12.34 14.23 0.94
N LYS A 164 -11.19 14.80 0.54
CA LYS A 164 -10.61 14.66 -0.79
C LYS A 164 -9.09 14.81 -0.76
N TYR A 165 -8.46 14.50 -1.89
CA TYR A 165 -7.09 14.92 -2.19
C TYR A 165 -7.04 15.53 -3.59
N GLY A 166 -6.73 16.82 -3.69
CA GLY A 166 -6.63 17.53 -4.97
C GLY A 166 -5.60 16.92 -5.94
N PRO A 167 -5.62 17.33 -7.23
CA PRO A 167 -4.71 16.82 -8.24
C PRO A 167 -3.24 17.02 -7.87
N HIS A 168 -2.43 15.97 -7.95
CA HIS A 168 -1.00 15.98 -7.69
C HIS A 168 -0.26 14.85 -8.43
N ILE A 169 1.07 14.93 -8.42
CA ILE A 169 1.99 13.84 -8.79
C ILE A 169 2.75 13.48 -7.51
N ASP A 170 2.97 12.19 -7.22
CA ASP A 170 3.57 11.78 -5.94
C ASP A 170 5.04 12.21 -5.81
N GLY A 171 5.75 12.32 -6.94
CA GLY A 171 7.04 13.01 -7.07
C GLY A 171 8.14 12.49 -6.14
N LEU A 172 9.06 13.37 -5.73
CA LEU A 172 10.08 13.11 -4.69
C LEU A 172 10.98 11.87 -4.93
N GLY A 173 11.31 11.58 -6.19
CA GLY A 173 12.14 10.42 -6.55
C GLY A 173 11.38 9.08 -6.56
N ARG A 174 10.07 9.12 -6.30
CA ARG A 174 9.17 7.96 -6.42
C ARG A 174 8.95 7.65 -7.90
N VAL A 175 8.97 6.35 -8.19
CA VAL A 175 8.81 5.79 -9.52
C VAL A 175 7.39 5.31 -9.75
N ALA A 176 6.81 4.72 -8.69
CA ALA A 176 5.49 4.11 -8.73
C ALA A 176 4.82 4.19 -7.37
N THR A 177 3.49 4.12 -7.42
CA THR A 177 2.62 4.15 -6.25
C THR A 177 1.63 3.02 -6.32
N VAL A 178 1.42 2.35 -5.19
CA VAL A 178 0.34 1.39 -5.01
C VAL A 178 -0.67 1.90 -3.99
N LEU A 179 -1.92 2.02 -4.41
CA LEU A 179 -3.06 2.35 -3.57
C LEU A 179 -3.87 1.07 -3.31
N MET A 180 -3.84 0.56 -2.08
CA MET A 180 -4.64 -0.58 -1.64
C MET A 180 -5.92 -0.08 -0.98
N TYR A 181 -7.08 -0.54 -1.44
CA TYR A 181 -8.38 -0.08 -0.94
C TYR A 181 -8.86 -0.99 0.19
N LEU A 182 -9.04 -0.41 1.37
CA LEU A 182 -9.35 -1.12 2.62
C LEU A 182 -10.85 -1.06 2.94
N VAL A 183 -11.48 0.10 2.74
CA VAL A 183 -12.93 0.29 2.87
C VAL A 183 -13.40 1.08 1.66
N GLU A 184 -14.44 0.57 0.99
CA GLU A 184 -15.08 1.21 -0.14
C GLU A 184 -16.20 2.15 0.32
N PRO A 185 -16.26 3.39 -0.19
CA PRO A 185 -17.38 4.29 0.09
C PRO A 185 -18.60 3.89 -0.74
N ASP A 186 -19.80 4.23 -0.24
CA ASP A 186 -21.04 4.00 -0.97
C ASP A 186 -21.06 4.80 -2.28
N HIS A 187 -20.60 6.07 -2.22
CA HIS A 187 -20.55 6.96 -3.37
C HIS A 187 -19.36 7.96 -3.32
N GLY A 188 -18.76 8.21 -4.49
CA GLY A 188 -17.56 9.05 -4.63
C GLY A 188 -16.26 8.31 -4.26
N GLY A 189 -15.22 9.06 -3.89
CA GLY A 189 -13.96 8.49 -3.42
C GLY A 189 -13.08 7.86 -4.51
N GLU A 190 -13.40 8.02 -5.79
CA GLU A 190 -12.60 7.49 -6.90
C GLU A 190 -11.15 7.99 -6.88
N THR A 191 -10.23 7.16 -7.36
CA THR A 191 -8.90 7.65 -7.79
C THR A 191 -8.99 7.96 -9.28
N ALA A 192 -8.80 9.21 -9.69
CA ALA A 192 -8.92 9.65 -11.08
C ALA A 192 -7.63 10.29 -11.60
N PHE A 193 -7.27 10.01 -12.85
CA PHE A 193 -6.08 10.54 -13.52
C PHE A 193 -6.46 11.64 -14.50
N VAL A 194 -6.19 12.91 -14.18
CA VAL A 194 -6.81 14.06 -14.87
C VAL A 194 -6.35 14.24 -16.33
N ASN A 195 -5.16 13.74 -16.68
CA ASN A 195 -4.53 13.90 -18.00
C ASN A 195 -4.38 12.55 -18.76
N SER A 196 -5.32 11.62 -18.54
CA SER A 196 -5.20 10.22 -18.94
C SER A 196 -6.12 9.80 -20.09
N VAL A 197 -5.83 8.63 -20.66
CA VAL A 197 -6.67 7.98 -21.69
C VAL A 197 -6.89 6.52 -21.32
N TRP A 198 -8.14 6.06 -21.41
CA TRP A 198 -8.48 4.66 -21.18
C TRP A 198 -7.72 3.73 -22.13
N SER A 199 -7.25 2.58 -21.62
CA SER A 199 -6.55 1.58 -22.42
C SER A 199 -7.44 0.95 -23.51
N HIS A 200 -8.77 0.97 -23.33
CA HIS A 200 -9.74 0.45 -24.29
C HIS A 200 -11.07 1.24 -24.27
N PRO A 201 -11.72 1.48 -25.43
CA PRO A 201 -13.02 2.19 -25.49
C PRO A 201 -14.13 1.55 -24.66
N GLU A 202 -14.12 0.22 -24.53
CA GLU A 202 -15.12 -0.47 -23.69
C GLU A 202 -14.98 -0.12 -22.22
N LEU A 203 -13.75 0.07 -21.71
CA LEU A 203 -13.53 0.50 -20.32
C LEU A 203 -14.04 1.91 -20.09
N ALA A 204 -13.83 2.81 -21.06
CA ALA A 204 -14.41 4.15 -21.03
C ALA A 204 -15.94 4.08 -20.98
N GLY A 205 -16.56 3.27 -21.84
CA GLY A 205 -18.01 3.07 -21.83
C GLY A 205 -18.54 2.43 -20.54
N GLN A 206 -17.79 1.50 -19.93
CA GLN A 206 -18.14 0.92 -18.63
C GLN A 206 -18.10 1.98 -17.53
N ALA A 207 -17.06 2.82 -17.51
CA ALA A 207 -16.93 3.92 -16.55
C ALA A 207 -18.06 4.95 -16.66
N GLU A 208 -18.50 5.27 -17.88
CA GLU A 208 -19.67 6.13 -18.12
C GLU A 208 -20.96 5.53 -17.54
N ARG A 209 -21.15 4.21 -17.69
CA ARG A 209 -22.31 3.48 -17.13
C ARG A 209 -22.23 3.28 -15.62
N ALA A 210 -21.03 3.28 -15.03
CA ALA A 210 -20.80 3.05 -13.61
C ALA A 210 -21.23 4.22 -12.70
N ASN A 211 -21.85 5.27 -13.25
CA ASN A 211 -22.31 6.46 -12.53
C ASN A 211 -21.21 7.10 -11.65
N MET A 212 -19.99 7.20 -12.20
CA MET A 212 -18.88 7.85 -11.50
C MET A 212 -19.19 9.30 -11.16
N SER A 213 -18.58 9.78 -10.07
CA SER A 213 -18.71 11.16 -9.62
C SER A 213 -18.24 12.14 -10.69
N LYS A 214 -18.69 13.40 -10.58
CA LYS A 214 -18.28 14.48 -11.50
C LYS A 214 -16.76 14.65 -11.56
N CYS A 215 -16.05 14.33 -10.46
CA CYS A 215 -14.60 14.41 -10.39
C CYS A 215 -13.91 13.35 -11.25
N ALA A 216 -14.47 12.14 -11.34
CA ALA A 216 -13.89 11.04 -12.10
C ALA A 216 -14.34 10.98 -13.57
N ARG A 217 -15.52 11.52 -13.88
CA ARG A 217 -16.12 11.44 -15.21
C ARG A 217 -15.23 12.08 -16.29
N GLY A 218 -14.99 11.36 -17.37
CA GLY A 218 -14.15 11.82 -18.49
C GLY A 218 -12.66 11.54 -18.32
N HIS A 219 -12.26 10.92 -17.22
CA HIS A 219 -10.88 10.53 -16.91
C HIS A 219 -10.77 9.01 -16.76
N VAL A 220 -9.56 8.45 -16.89
CA VAL A 220 -9.30 7.12 -16.34
C VAL A 220 -9.46 7.22 -14.83
N ALA A 221 -10.34 6.39 -14.29
CA ALA A 221 -10.62 6.40 -12.87
C ALA A 221 -10.99 5.02 -12.37
N TYR A 222 -10.72 4.79 -11.10
CA TYR A 222 -11.06 3.54 -10.44
C TYR A 222 -11.92 3.83 -9.21
N LYS A 223 -13.08 3.17 -9.14
CA LYS A 223 -13.95 3.20 -7.97
C LYS A 223 -13.35 2.24 -6.92
N PRO A 224 -13.05 2.70 -5.69
CA PRO A 224 -12.47 1.86 -4.67
C PRO A 224 -13.30 0.61 -4.47
N LYS A 225 -12.63 -0.54 -4.41
CA LYS A 225 -13.23 -1.80 -4.05
C LYS A 225 -12.36 -2.47 -3.01
N ARG A 226 -12.96 -2.92 -1.90
CA ARG A 226 -12.21 -3.54 -0.81
C ARG A 226 -11.37 -4.71 -1.33
N GLY A 227 -10.11 -4.73 -0.91
CA GLY A 227 -9.15 -5.77 -1.26
C GLY A 227 -8.41 -5.53 -2.58
N ASP A 228 -8.92 -4.66 -3.45
CA ASP A 228 -8.24 -4.34 -4.71
C ASP A 228 -7.07 -3.36 -4.48
N ALA A 229 -6.07 -3.41 -5.36
CA ALA A 229 -4.94 -2.49 -5.36
C ALA A 229 -4.73 -1.85 -6.74
N LEU A 230 -4.47 -0.54 -6.79
CA LEU A 230 -4.13 0.21 -7.99
C LEU A 230 -2.63 0.53 -7.97
N LEU A 231 -1.88 0.00 -8.95
CA LEU A 231 -0.50 0.37 -9.23
C LEU A 231 -0.48 1.36 -10.39
N PHE A 232 0.18 2.50 -10.23
CA PHE A 232 0.50 3.40 -11.33
C PHE A 232 1.94 3.91 -11.21
N PHE A 233 2.48 4.39 -12.33
CA PHE A 233 3.83 4.92 -12.40
C PHE A 233 3.83 6.44 -12.55
N ASP A 234 4.53 7.15 -11.65
CA ASP A 234 4.79 8.58 -11.74
C ASP A 234 5.84 8.91 -12.81
N THR A 235 6.63 7.92 -13.22
CA THR A 235 7.66 8.08 -14.25
C THR A 235 7.34 7.31 -15.53
N LYS A 236 7.92 7.78 -16.63
CA LYS A 236 8.01 7.03 -17.89
C LYS A 236 8.87 5.77 -17.71
N PRO A 237 8.90 4.85 -18.69
CA PRO A 237 9.72 3.65 -18.62
C PRO A 237 11.23 3.88 -18.55
N ASP A 238 11.69 5.13 -18.74
CA ASP A 238 13.09 5.51 -18.49
C ASP A 238 13.42 5.68 -17.00
N TYR A 239 12.42 5.64 -16.11
CA TYR A 239 12.56 5.80 -14.66
C TYR A 239 13.16 7.13 -14.21
N VAL A 240 13.26 8.10 -15.12
CA VAL A 240 13.91 9.41 -14.91
C VAL A 240 12.92 10.52 -15.22
N SER A 241 12.18 10.42 -16.32
CA SER A 241 11.25 11.44 -16.73
C SER A 241 9.91 11.26 -16.03
N THR A 242 9.39 12.32 -15.41
CA THR A 242 8.01 12.36 -14.93
C THR A 242 7.03 12.08 -16.08
N ASP A 243 6.02 11.25 -15.80
CA ASP A 243 4.88 11.05 -16.67
C ASP A 243 3.74 11.98 -16.23
N GLU A 244 3.58 13.11 -16.91
CA GLU A 244 2.53 14.11 -16.61
C GLU A 244 1.10 13.56 -16.69
N SER A 245 0.90 12.40 -17.34
CA SER A 245 -0.40 11.73 -17.34
C SER A 245 -0.72 11.03 -16.02
N SER A 246 0.26 10.84 -15.13
CA SER A 246 0.12 10.30 -13.78
C SER A 246 -0.50 11.26 -12.77
N MET A 247 -0.71 12.54 -13.15
CA MET A 247 -1.42 13.52 -12.34
C MET A 247 -2.77 12.95 -11.91
N HIS A 248 -2.95 12.75 -10.61
CA HIS A 248 -4.07 12.02 -10.06
C HIS A 248 -4.70 12.74 -8.87
N THR A 249 -5.95 12.42 -8.58
CA THR A 249 -6.74 13.01 -7.49
C THR A 249 -7.54 11.93 -6.78
N GLY A 250 -7.68 12.09 -5.46
CA GLY A 250 -8.69 11.39 -4.69
C GLY A 250 -9.98 12.20 -4.70
N CYS A 251 -10.95 11.76 -5.49
CA CYS A 251 -12.25 12.41 -5.59
C CYS A 251 -12.94 12.48 -4.23
N PRO A 252 -13.77 13.52 -3.99
CA PRO A 252 -14.48 13.64 -2.72
C PRO A 252 -15.34 12.41 -2.43
N VAL A 253 -15.29 11.93 -1.18
CA VAL A 253 -16.29 10.96 -0.70
C VAL A 253 -17.61 11.68 -0.55
N VAL A 254 -18.68 11.14 -1.13
CA VAL A 254 -20.02 11.71 -1.08
C VAL A 254 -20.85 11.03 0.01
N GLU A 255 -20.77 9.69 0.07
CA GLU A 255 -21.51 8.87 1.03
C GLU A 255 -20.64 7.71 1.50
N GLY A 256 -20.77 7.33 2.78
CA GLY A 256 -19.93 6.34 3.44
C GLY A 256 -18.55 6.89 3.81
N VAL A 257 -17.57 5.99 3.92
CA VAL A 257 -16.17 6.31 4.20
C VAL A 257 -15.25 5.54 3.26
N LYS A 258 -14.08 6.11 2.99
CA LYS A 258 -13.02 5.43 2.25
C LYS A 258 -11.80 5.26 3.14
N TRP A 259 -11.30 4.04 3.18
CA TRP A 259 -9.99 3.74 3.75
C TRP A 259 -9.07 3.20 2.68
N ASN A 260 -7.83 3.66 2.66
CA ASN A 260 -6.81 3.13 1.76
C ASN A 260 -5.43 3.17 2.40
N ALA A 261 -4.58 2.24 1.99
CA ALA A 261 -3.16 2.24 2.28
C ALA A 261 -2.37 2.60 1.02
N VAL A 262 -1.37 3.46 1.16
CA VAL A 262 -0.50 3.94 0.09
C VAL A 262 0.89 3.36 0.31
N LYS A 263 1.47 2.82 -0.75
CA LYS A 263 2.88 2.44 -0.80
C LYS A 263 3.58 3.17 -1.93
N TRP A 264 4.51 4.05 -1.56
CA TRP A 264 5.39 4.71 -2.52
C TRP A 264 6.66 3.88 -2.74
N LEU A 265 7.08 3.77 -3.99
CA LEU A 265 8.18 2.92 -4.44
C LEU A 265 9.24 3.77 -5.15
N HIS A 266 10.50 3.62 -4.74
CA HIS A 266 11.65 4.37 -5.28
C HIS A 266 12.43 3.56 -6.32
N GLY A 267 13.16 4.26 -7.20
CA GLY A 267 14.12 3.63 -8.12
C GLY A 267 15.39 3.12 -7.44
N THR A 268 15.67 3.61 -6.23
CA THR A 268 16.82 3.27 -5.39
C THR A 268 16.37 2.89 -3.98
N PRO A 269 17.21 2.24 -3.15
CA PRO A 269 16.87 1.96 -1.76
C PRO A 269 16.43 3.22 -1.01
N PHE A 270 15.30 3.15 -0.31
CA PHE A 270 14.76 4.25 0.49
C PHE A 270 15.16 4.06 1.95
N ARG A 271 15.93 4.99 2.53
CA ARG A 271 16.40 4.94 3.93
C ARG A 271 16.84 3.52 4.34
N PRO A 272 17.89 2.96 3.73
CA PRO A 272 18.28 1.57 3.92
C PRO A 272 18.62 1.25 5.37
N GLU A 273 19.19 2.19 6.11
CA GLU A 273 19.54 2.03 7.53
C GLU A 273 18.30 1.78 8.39
N ASP A 274 17.22 2.54 8.15
CA ASP A 274 15.94 2.37 8.84
C ASP A 274 15.34 0.99 8.55
N TYR A 275 15.43 0.52 7.30
CA TYR A 275 14.92 -0.80 6.90
C TYR A 275 15.74 -1.93 7.53
N GLU A 276 17.08 -1.83 7.50
CA GLU A 276 17.96 -2.81 8.14
C GLU A 276 17.72 -2.92 9.65
N LYS A 277 17.44 -1.78 10.31
CA LYS A 277 17.05 -1.77 11.71
C LYS A 277 15.73 -2.51 11.92
N ALA A 278 14.71 -2.23 11.12
CA ALA A 278 13.41 -2.89 11.20
C ALA A 278 13.47 -4.41 10.94
N LEU A 279 14.49 -4.90 10.22
CA LEU A 279 14.72 -6.34 10.04
C LEU A 279 15.33 -7.02 11.28
N LYS A 280 16.06 -6.27 12.12
CA LYS A 280 16.80 -6.78 13.28
C LYS A 280 16.03 -6.60 14.58
N GLU A 281 15.29 -5.51 14.70
CA GLU A 281 14.61 -5.10 15.91
C GLU A 281 13.09 -5.26 15.74
N PRO A 282 12.40 -5.98 16.63
CA PRO A 282 10.95 -6.07 16.57
C PRO A 282 10.33 -4.69 16.80
N TYR A 283 9.29 -4.37 16.05
CA TYR A 283 8.54 -3.15 16.26
C TYR A 283 7.85 -3.17 17.63
N VAL A 284 7.92 -2.04 18.33
CA VAL A 284 7.21 -1.83 19.60
C VAL A 284 6.01 -0.93 19.32
N PRO A 285 4.77 -1.45 19.42
CA PRO A 285 3.57 -0.65 19.20
C PRO A 285 3.47 0.53 20.15
N LEU A 286 3.07 1.67 19.63
CA LEU A 286 2.68 2.81 20.46
C LEU A 286 1.38 2.47 21.21
N PRO A 287 1.23 2.93 22.47
CA PRO A 287 -0.02 2.75 23.17
C PRO A 287 -1.14 3.55 22.52
N ASP A 288 -2.38 3.24 22.89
CA ASP A 288 -3.54 4.02 22.52
C ASP A 288 -3.40 5.48 23.03
N PRO A 289 -3.56 6.52 22.19
CA PRO A 289 -3.49 7.91 22.62
C PRO A 289 -4.57 8.32 23.63
N GLY A 290 -5.63 7.52 23.77
CA GLY A 290 -6.61 7.70 24.83
C GLY A 290 -6.04 7.42 26.22
N VAL A 291 -5.02 6.56 26.32
CA VAL A 291 -4.39 6.21 27.59
C VAL A 291 -3.33 7.26 27.93
N CYS A 292 -3.59 8.05 28.97
CA CYS A 292 -2.66 9.07 29.43
C CYS A 292 -1.57 8.49 30.32
N THR A 293 -0.38 8.29 29.76
CA THR A 293 0.78 7.74 30.47
C THR A 293 2.08 8.43 30.08
N ASN A 294 3.13 8.25 30.88
CA ASN A 294 4.52 8.53 30.50
C ASN A 294 5.15 7.26 29.91
N LEU A 295 5.88 7.42 28.82
CA LEU A 295 6.65 6.36 28.14
C LEU A 295 8.10 6.31 28.60
N GLN A 296 8.54 7.32 29.36
CA GLN A 296 9.89 7.42 29.89
C GLN A 296 9.85 7.74 31.38
N ASP A 297 10.73 7.10 32.16
CA ASP A 297 10.81 7.30 33.61
C ASP A 297 11.20 8.74 33.98
N MET A 298 11.89 9.45 33.08
CA MET A 298 12.39 10.81 33.29
C MET A 298 11.37 11.90 32.99
N CYS A 299 10.16 11.55 32.51
CA CYS A 299 9.16 12.52 32.08
C CYS A 299 8.82 13.58 33.14
N ASP A 300 8.63 13.18 34.40
CA ASP A 300 8.33 14.11 35.49
C ASP A 300 9.48 15.09 35.75
N THR A 301 10.72 14.64 35.57
CA THR A 301 11.91 15.48 35.75
C THR A 301 12.00 16.50 34.62
N TRP A 302 11.87 16.06 33.36
CA TRP A 302 11.90 16.94 32.20
C TRP A 302 10.74 17.95 32.19
N ALA A 303 9.54 17.53 32.59
CA ALA A 303 8.40 18.42 32.72
C ALA A 303 8.67 19.55 33.73
N LYS A 304 9.25 19.22 34.91
CA LYS A 304 9.68 20.22 35.91
C LYS A 304 10.78 21.14 35.41
N GLN A 305 11.62 20.69 34.48
CA GLN A 305 12.65 21.49 33.82
C GLN A 305 12.10 22.41 32.71
N GLY A 306 10.81 22.31 32.39
CA GLY A 306 10.15 23.15 31.38
C GLY A 306 10.14 22.55 29.98
N GLU A 307 10.54 21.29 29.81
CA GLU A 307 10.65 20.65 28.49
C GLU A 307 9.31 20.50 27.77
N CYS A 308 8.19 20.49 28.48
CA CYS A 308 6.87 20.53 27.85
C CYS A 308 6.68 21.75 26.92
N LYS A 309 7.40 22.85 27.18
CA LYS A 309 7.39 24.06 26.34
C LYS A 309 8.61 24.16 25.43
N ASN A 310 9.79 23.71 25.90
CA ASN A 310 11.03 23.82 25.14
C ASN A 310 11.16 22.73 24.06
N ASN A 311 10.55 21.57 24.29
CA ASN A 311 10.59 20.41 23.42
C ASN A 311 9.20 19.72 23.31
N PRO A 312 8.18 20.45 22.83
CA PRO A 312 6.80 19.97 22.83
C PRO A 312 6.60 18.74 21.93
N GLY A 313 7.31 18.64 20.80
CA GLY A 313 7.19 17.48 19.89
C GLY A 313 7.60 16.16 20.56
N TYR A 314 8.71 16.15 21.32
CA TYR A 314 9.11 14.94 22.06
C TYR A 314 8.22 14.67 23.28
N MET A 315 7.86 15.73 24.01
CA MET A 315 7.18 15.62 25.30
C MET A 315 5.67 15.36 25.15
N VAL A 316 5.00 16.18 24.35
CA VAL A 316 3.54 16.16 24.14
C VAL A 316 3.16 15.47 22.83
N GLY A 317 3.98 15.63 21.79
CA GLY A 317 3.71 15.16 20.44
C GLY A 317 3.40 16.31 19.50
N ASP A 318 3.34 16.00 18.22
CA ASP A 318 3.09 16.94 17.13
C ASP A 318 2.23 16.27 16.05
N SER A 319 2.30 16.72 14.80
CA SER A 319 1.59 16.06 13.70
C SER A 319 2.08 14.66 13.39
N ASP A 320 3.34 14.36 13.72
CA ASP A 320 4.05 13.17 13.26
C ASP A 320 3.91 12.01 14.24
N GLY A 321 3.51 12.27 15.48
CA GLY A 321 3.27 11.21 16.44
C GLY A 321 2.81 11.63 17.83
N MET A 322 2.85 10.66 18.72
CA MET A 322 2.56 10.82 20.14
C MET A 322 3.83 11.23 20.90
N GLY A 323 3.70 12.17 21.83
CA GLY A 323 4.78 12.50 22.74
C GLY A 323 4.97 11.44 23.83
N ASN A 324 6.18 11.44 24.40
CA ASN A 324 6.59 10.45 25.40
C ASN A 324 6.10 10.78 26.82
N CYS A 325 5.69 12.02 27.09
CA CYS A 325 5.53 12.55 28.45
C CYS A 325 4.21 13.31 28.65
N ARG A 326 3.16 12.90 27.93
CA ARG A 326 1.86 13.60 27.89
C ARG A 326 1.24 13.76 29.28
N LEU A 327 1.33 12.72 30.12
CA LEU A 327 0.85 12.77 31.49
C LEU A 327 1.62 13.79 32.33
N ALA A 328 2.96 13.75 32.33
CA ALA A 328 3.78 14.71 33.07
C ALA A 328 3.58 16.16 32.61
N CYS A 329 3.25 16.36 31.33
CA CYS A 329 2.96 17.67 30.77
C CYS A 329 1.51 18.14 30.95
N ASN A 330 0.65 17.33 31.57
CA ASN A 330 -0.80 17.58 31.70
C ASN A 330 -1.49 17.84 30.35
N ASP A 331 -1.05 17.15 29.29
CA ASP A 331 -1.67 17.18 27.96
C ASP A 331 -2.95 16.34 27.88
N CYS A 332 -3.07 15.35 28.77
CA CYS A 332 -4.18 14.43 28.86
C CYS A 332 -4.56 14.18 30.33
N GLU A 333 -5.75 13.63 30.54
CA GLU A 333 -6.22 13.23 31.87
C GLU A 333 -6.04 11.72 32.12
N PRO A 334 -5.66 11.29 33.34
CA PRO A 334 -5.65 9.87 33.69
C PRO A 334 -7.06 9.28 33.60
N CYS A 335 -7.21 8.19 32.84
CA CYS A 335 -8.47 7.50 32.66
C CYS A 335 -8.49 6.18 33.42
N GLN A 336 -9.66 5.78 33.94
CA GLN A 336 -9.85 4.43 34.44
C GLN A 336 -9.84 3.42 33.29
N GLU A 337 -9.43 2.19 33.57
CA GLU A 337 -9.45 1.11 32.57
C GLU A 337 -10.88 0.89 32.05
N GLY A 338 -11.05 0.99 30.73
CA GLY A 338 -12.34 0.85 30.06
C GLY A 338 -13.21 2.11 30.02
N ASP A 339 -12.75 3.26 30.54
CA ASP A 339 -13.46 4.53 30.41
C ASP A 339 -13.30 5.11 28.99
N MET A 340 -14.15 4.63 28.08
CA MET A 340 -14.14 5.02 26.68
C MET A 340 -14.39 6.52 26.47
N ALA A 341 -15.23 7.14 27.30
CA ALA A 341 -15.52 8.57 27.21
C ALA A 341 -14.27 9.40 27.55
N CYS A 342 -13.48 8.97 28.55
CA CYS A 342 -12.20 9.59 28.88
C CYS A 342 -11.16 9.38 27.78
N TYR A 343 -11.04 8.16 27.24
CA TYR A 343 -10.13 7.88 26.12
C TYR A 343 -10.45 8.73 24.89
N GLU A 344 -11.74 8.87 24.55
CA GLU A 344 -12.18 9.71 23.44
C GLU A 344 -11.85 11.19 23.63
N ARG A 345 -11.96 11.71 24.86
CA ARG A 345 -11.54 13.09 25.18
C ARG A 345 -10.03 13.26 25.00
N ASN A 346 -9.23 12.33 25.51
CA ASN A 346 -7.76 12.36 25.38
C ASN A 346 -7.28 12.22 23.93
N ARG A 347 -7.95 11.41 23.11
CA ARG A 347 -7.68 11.31 21.67
C ARG A 347 -8.02 12.63 20.97
N SER A 348 -9.23 13.16 21.21
CA SER A 348 -9.68 14.42 20.60
C SER A 348 -8.78 15.61 20.97
N SER A 349 -8.39 15.74 22.24
CA SER A 349 -7.49 16.82 22.68
C SER A 349 -6.11 16.72 22.02
N GLY A 350 -5.61 15.50 21.82
CA GLY A 350 -4.35 15.24 21.12
C GLY A 350 -4.43 15.27 19.58
N GLY A 351 -5.60 15.61 19.01
CA GLY A 351 -5.82 15.68 17.56
C GLY A 351 -5.94 14.32 16.85
N TYR A 352 -6.15 13.24 17.61
CA TYR A 352 -6.37 11.90 17.07
C TYR A 352 -7.83 11.69 16.68
N LEU A 353 -8.05 10.87 15.66
CA LEU A 353 -9.39 10.47 15.21
C LEU A 353 -10.04 9.55 16.25
N ASN A 354 -11.24 9.92 16.71
CA ASN A 354 -12.13 8.97 17.38
C ASN A 354 -12.83 8.15 16.30
N LEU A 355 -12.40 6.89 16.15
CA LEU A 355 -12.97 5.99 15.16
C LEU A 355 -14.39 5.55 15.57
N ASP A 356 -15.33 5.65 14.64
CA ASP A 356 -16.62 4.97 14.73
C ASP A 356 -16.50 3.58 14.08
N GLU A 357 -16.60 2.51 14.88
CA GLU A 357 -16.55 1.13 14.38
C GLU A 357 -17.63 0.82 13.35
N SER A 358 -18.74 1.57 13.37
CA SER A 358 -19.80 1.41 12.37
C SER A 358 -19.37 1.81 10.96
N GLU A 359 -18.23 2.51 10.83
CA GLU A 359 -17.58 2.81 9.55
C GLU A 359 -16.94 1.58 8.91
N LEU A 360 -16.66 0.53 9.68
CA LEU A 360 -15.96 -0.67 9.23
C LEU A 360 -16.90 -1.83 8.89
N LYS A 361 -18.20 -1.56 8.65
CA LYS A 361 -19.23 -2.60 8.44
C LYS A 361 -18.78 -3.69 7.47
N GLY A 362 -18.60 -4.90 8.01
CA GLY A 362 -18.26 -6.10 7.25
C GLY A 362 -16.78 -6.26 6.92
N VAL A 363 -15.89 -5.50 7.56
CA VAL A 363 -14.42 -5.60 7.50
C VAL A 363 -13.84 -6.18 8.78
#